data_AF-A0A963DPG8-F1
#
_entry.id   AF-A0A963DPG8-F1
#
_cell.length_a   1.000
_cell.length_b   1.000
_cell.length_c   1.000
_cell.angle_alpha   90.00
_cell.angle_beta   90.00
_cell.angle_gamma   90.00
#
_symmetry.space_group_name_H-M   'P 1'
#
loop_
_entity.id
_entity.type
_entity.pdbx_description
1 polymer ?
#
loop_
_entity_poly.entity_id
_entity_poly.type
_entity_poly.pdbx_seq_one_letter_code
_entity_poly.pdbx_strand_id
1 'polypeptide(L)'
;MADDRGELGIAIDAFLLNLRARSYSPATVTTYAFDLGHLLERVGEVDPASLTSHHIRRALAGLHARGSAPKTLARTLSAWRSF
;
A
#
# COMPACT_ATOMS: atom_id res chain seq x y z
N MET A 1 20.65 -11.51 6.73
CA MET A 1 19.22 -11.80 6.86
C MET A 1 18.67 -11.66 5.45
N ALA A 2 18.49 -12.78 4.76
CA ALA A 2 17.99 -12.77 3.40
C ALA A 2 16.61 -12.10 3.43
N ASP A 3 16.45 -11.12 2.57
CA ASP A 3 15.23 -10.34 2.42
C ASP A 3 14.18 -11.28 1.82
N ASP A 4 13.41 -11.98 2.65
CA ASP A 4 12.27 -12.82 2.25
C ASP A 4 11.07 -11.94 1.85
N ARG A 5 11.33 -10.75 1.28
CA ARG A 5 10.31 -9.88 0.71
C ARG A 5 9.94 -10.45 -0.64
N GLY A 6 8.67 -10.75 -0.82
CA GLY A 6 8.16 -11.15 -2.13
C GLY A 6 8.07 -9.98 -3.10
N GLU A 7 7.58 -10.27 -4.30
CA GLU A 7 7.56 -9.32 -5.41
C GLU A 7 6.76 -8.04 -5.09
N LEU A 8 5.70 -8.15 -4.28
CA LEU A 8 4.91 -6.99 -3.89
C LEU A 8 5.65 -6.11 -2.89
N GLY A 9 6.33 -6.72 -1.90
CA GLY A 9 7.20 -5.98 -0.97
C GLY A 9 8.26 -5.16 -1.71
N ILE A 10 8.96 -5.78 -2.66
CA ILE A 10 9.99 -5.13 -3.47
C ILE A 10 9.41 -3.96 -4.28
N ALA A 11 8.26 -4.15 -4.92
CA ALA A 11 7.61 -3.10 -5.69
C ALA A 11 7.20 -1.90 -4.81
N ILE A 12 6.66 -2.16 -3.61
CA ILE A 12 6.30 -1.11 -2.64
C ILE A 12 7.54 -0.28 -2.27
N ASP A 13 8.67 -0.92 -1.98
CA ASP A 13 9.90 -0.20 -1.64
C ASP A 13 10.41 0.66 -2.80
N ALA A 14 10.41 0.12 -4.01
CA ALA A 14 10.80 0.85 -5.21
C ALA A 14 9.92 2.10 -5.43
N PHE A 15 8.62 1.96 -5.21
CA PHE A 15 7.68 3.07 -5.29
C PHE A 15 7.93 4.13 -4.20
N LEU A 16 8.13 3.73 -2.94
CA LEU A 16 8.43 4.67 -1.86
C LEU A 16 9.75 5.41 -2.09
N LEU A 17 10.74 4.73 -2.66
CA LEU A 17 12.00 5.36 -3.08
C LEU A 17 11.76 6.41 -4.18
N ASN A 18 10.90 6.11 -5.17
CA ASN A 18 10.51 7.06 -6.20
C ASN A 18 9.84 8.32 -5.61
N LEU A 19 8.93 8.16 -4.64
CA LEU A 19 8.30 9.30 -3.97
C LEU A 19 9.33 10.19 -3.26
N ARG A 20 10.31 9.59 -2.58
CA ARG A 20 11.42 10.34 -1.96
C ARG A 20 12.25 11.09 -2.99
N ALA A 21 12.57 10.46 -4.12
CA ALA A 21 13.30 11.10 -5.22
C ALA A 21 12.53 12.27 -5.84
N ARG A 22 11.19 12.24 -5.78
CA ARG A 22 10.30 13.33 -6.22
C ARG A 22 10.06 14.41 -5.14
N SER A 23 10.85 14.40 -4.06
CA SER A 23 10.77 15.37 -2.96
C SER A 23 9.42 15.44 -2.24
N TYR A 24 8.66 14.33 -2.22
CA TYR A 24 7.50 14.22 -1.34
C TYR A 24 7.95 14.34 0.12
N SER A 25 7.11 14.96 0.97
CA SER A 25 7.45 15.15 2.38
C SER A 25 7.66 13.79 3.09
N PRO A 26 8.59 13.71 4.06
CA PRO A 26 8.83 12.47 4.81
C PRO A 26 7.54 11.89 5.43
N ALA A 27 6.66 12.76 5.95
CA ALA A 27 5.38 12.37 6.52
C ALA A 27 4.44 11.71 5.49
N THR A 28 4.48 12.17 4.23
CA THR A 28 3.69 11.56 3.15
C THR A 28 4.22 10.17 2.81
N VAL A 29 5.54 10.03 2.68
CA VAL A 29 6.16 8.73 2.38
C VAL A 29 5.91 7.72 3.51
N THR A 30 6.04 8.12 4.78
CA THR A 30 5.72 7.24 5.92
C THR A 30 4.26 6.84 5.93
N THR A 31 3.35 7.77 5.60
CA THR A 31 1.92 7.47 5.49
C THR A 31 1.66 6.45 4.37
N TYR A 32 2.26 6.66 3.20
CA TYR A 32 2.11 5.75 2.06
C TYR A 32 2.69 4.38 2.36
N ALA A 33 3.83 4.31 3.05
CA ALA A 33 4.42 3.05 3.48
C ALA A 33 3.49 2.25 4.41
N PHE A 34 2.87 2.94 5.39
CA PHE A 34 1.89 2.34 6.28
C PHE A 34 0.65 1.84 5.53
N ASP A 35 0.11 2.67 4.64
CA ASP A 35 -1.08 2.34 3.86
C ASP A 35 -0.81 1.16 2.90
N LEU A 36 0.35 1.12 2.24
CA LEU A 36 0.75 0.01 1.36
C LEU A 36 1.11 -1.27 2.14
N GLY A 37 1.66 -1.16 3.34
CA GLY A 37 1.85 -2.30 4.24
C GLY A 37 0.52 -2.99 4.56
N HIS A 38 -0.54 -2.22 4.80
CA HIS A 38 -1.88 -2.77 4.99
C HIS A 38 -2.46 -3.47 3.76
N LEU A 39 -2.05 -3.07 2.55
CA LEU A 39 -2.40 -3.79 1.33
C LEU A 39 -1.69 -5.14 1.30
N LEU A 40 -0.36 -5.14 1.47
CA LEU A 40 0.47 -6.34 1.51
C LEU A 40 -0.03 -7.35 2.55
N GLU A 41 -0.34 -6.93 3.77
CA GLU A 41 -0.91 -7.78 4.82
C GLU A 41 -2.22 -8.47 4.41
N ARG A 42 -3.01 -7.84 3.53
CA ARG A 42 -4.34 -8.32 3.14
C ARG A 42 -4.33 -9.18 1.88
N VAL A 43 -3.44 -8.88 0.93
CA VAL A 43 -3.34 -9.61 -0.33
C VAL A 43 -2.25 -10.68 -0.30
N GLY A 44 -1.31 -10.59 0.64
CA GLY A 44 -0.12 -11.43 0.69
C GLY A 44 0.91 -11.04 -0.36
N GLU A 45 2.00 -11.81 -0.41
CA GLU A 45 2.98 -11.69 -1.49
C GLU A 45 2.40 -12.26 -2.78
N VAL A 46 2.16 -11.38 -3.73
CA VAL A 46 1.63 -11.67 -5.06
C VAL A 46 2.36 -10.83 -6.08
N ASP A 47 2.35 -11.24 -7.34
CA ASP A 47 2.83 -10.37 -8.43
C ASP A 47 2.03 -9.05 -8.40
N PRO A 48 2.67 -7.87 -8.30
CA PRO A 48 2.00 -6.57 -8.39
C PRO A 48 1.11 -6.44 -9.62
N ALA A 49 1.47 -7.02 -10.76
CA ALA A 49 0.69 -6.98 -11.99
C ALA A 49 -0.61 -7.79 -11.89
N SER A 50 -0.71 -8.71 -10.93
CA SER A 50 -1.93 -9.48 -10.65
C SER A 50 -2.92 -8.76 -9.72
N LEU A 51 -2.55 -7.59 -9.18
CA LEU A 51 -3.45 -6.80 -8.34
C LEU A 51 -4.63 -6.26 -9.17
N THR A 52 -5.81 -6.80 -8.89
CA THR A 52 -7.05 -6.37 -9.55
C THR A 52 -7.81 -5.37 -8.68
N SER A 53 -8.72 -4.60 -9.30
CA SER A 53 -9.65 -3.74 -8.54
C SER A 53 -10.50 -4.52 -7.52
N HIS A 54 -10.70 -5.83 -7.74
CA HIS A 54 -11.40 -6.69 -6.78
C HIS A 54 -10.57 -6.90 -5.50
N HIS A 55 -9.26 -7.13 -5.60
CA HIS A 55 -8.35 -7.22 -4.44
C HIS A 55 -8.38 -5.93 -3.63
N ILE A 56 -8.29 -4.77 -4.31
CA ILE A 56 -8.35 -3.44 -3.68
C ILE A 56 -9.67 -3.23 -2.95
N ARG A 57 -10.82 -3.51 -3.58
CA ARG A 57 -12.14 -3.35 -2.94
C ARG A 57 -12.30 -4.28 -1.73
N ARG A 58 -11.88 -5.54 -1.82
CA ARG A 58 -11.91 -6.48 -0.69
C ARG A 58 -11.04 -6.02 0.47
N ALA A 59 -9.83 -5.55 0.18
CA ALA A 59 -8.92 -5.04 1.18
C ALA A 59 -9.49 -3.80 1.90
N LEU A 60 -10.09 -2.87 1.13
CA LEU A 60 -10.73 -1.66 1.64
C LEU A 60 -11.95 -1.97 2.51
N ALA A 61 -12.80 -2.92 2.08
CA ALA A 61 -13.92 -3.39 2.88
C ALA A 61 -13.45 -3.98 4.23
N GLY A 62 -12.34 -4.71 4.22
CA GLY A 62 -11.71 -5.22 5.44
C GLY A 62 -11.13 -4.14 6.36
N LEU A 63 -10.68 -2.99 5.83
CA LEU A 63 -10.31 -1.82 6.65
C LEU A 63 -11.55 -1.15 7.24
N HIS A 64 -12.58 -0.93 6.43
CA HIS A 64 -13.82 -0.32 6.86
C HIS A 64 -14.50 -1.12 7.98
N ALA A 65 -14.54 -2.45 7.87
CA ALA A 65 -15.12 -3.34 8.88
C ALA A 65 -14.40 -3.27 10.24
N ARG A 66 -13.15 -2.80 10.29
CA ARG A 66 -12.37 -2.60 11.54
C ARG A 66 -12.58 -1.22 12.16
N GLY A 67 -13.53 -0.42 11.66
CA GLY A 67 -13.88 0.89 12.23
C GLY A 67 -12.94 2.02 11.80
N SER A 68 -12.18 1.86 10.72
CA SER A 68 -11.35 2.95 10.19
C SER A 68 -12.22 4.14 9.76
N ALA A 69 -11.82 5.34 10.20
CA ALA A 69 -12.54 6.56 9.83
C ALA A 69 -12.56 6.78 8.31
N PRO A 70 -13.63 7.38 7.73
CA PRO A 70 -13.75 7.61 6.29
C PRO A 70 -12.57 8.37 5.68
N LYS A 71 -12.02 9.34 6.42
CA LYS A 71 -10.85 10.13 6.00
C LYS A 71 -9.59 9.28 5.85
N THR A 72 -9.41 8.28 6.72
CA THR A 72 -8.30 7.33 6.63
C THR A 72 -8.46 6.45 5.40
N LEU A 73 -9.65 5.91 5.15
CA LEU A 73 -9.94 5.06 3.99
C LEU A 73 -9.71 5.79 2.66
N ALA A 74 -10.15 7.04 2.55
CA ALA A 74 -9.92 7.86 1.35
C ALA A 74 -8.43 8.07 1.07
N ARG A 75 -7.64 8.31 2.13
CA ARG A 75 -6.18 8.48 2.03
C ARG A 75 -5.48 7.18 1.66
N THR A 76 -5.84 6.07 2.32
CA THR A 76 -5.32 4.74 2.01
C THR A 76 -5.62 4.36 0.56
N LEU A 77 -6.84 4.63 0.07
CA LEU A 77 -7.20 4.40 -1.33
C LEU A 77 -6.39 5.27 -2.30
N SER A 78 -6.08 6.51 -1.92
CA SER A 78 -5.21 7.39 -2.72
C SER A 78 -3.80 6.81 -2.84
N ALA A 79 -3.23 6.29 -1.75
CA ALA A 79 -1.93 5.64 -1.78
C ALA A 79 -1.95 4.40 -2.68
N TRP A 80 -2.96 3.53 -2.54
CA TRP A 80 -3.10 2.31 -3.33
C TRP A 80 -3.32 2.56 -4.82
N ARG A 81 -3.94 3.66 -5.21
CA ARG A 81 -4.13 4.04 -6.63
C ARG A 81 -2.93 4.74 -7.24
N SER A 82 -2.02 5.25 -6.42
CA SER A 82 -0.81 5.94 -6.87
C SER A 82 0.36 4.99 -7.08
N PHE A 83 0.34 3.87 -6.35
CA PHE A 83 1.19 2.70 -6.58
C PHE A 83 0.77 1.98 -7.86
#